data_AF-A0A4P5R088-F1
#
_entry.id   AF-A0A4P5R088-F1
#
_cell.length_a   1.000
_cell.length_b   1.000
_cell.length_c   1.000
_cell.angle_alpha   90.00
_cell.angle_beta   90.00
_cell.angle_gamma   90.00
#
_symmetry.space_group_name_H-M   'P 1'
#
loop_
_entity.id
_entity.type
_entity.pdbx_description
1 polymer ?
#
loop_
_entity_poly.entity_id
_entity_poly.type
_entity_poly.pdbx_seq_one_letter_code
_entity_poly.pdbx_strand_id
1 'polypeptide(L)' 'MPFDKPAPDLAKIQLAWDKWEKGEEQPGRTLAALKTAGLDSVLKQLVESGWKPAL' A
#
# COMPACT_ATOMS: atom_id res chain seq x y z
N MET A 1 10.99 -13.58 -19.57
CA MET A 1 10.60 -12.15 -19.55
C MET A 1 10.51 -11.74 -18.09
N PRO A 2 11.23 -10.72 -17.60
CA PRO A 2 11.01 -10.25 -16.25
C PRO A 2 9.58 -9.72 -16.19
N PHE A 3 8.75 -10.30 -15.32
CA PHE A 3 7.47 -9.70 -14.96
C PHE A 3 7.82 -8.41 -14.20
N ASP A 4 7.82 -7.28 -14.90
CA ASP A 4 7.92 -5.98 -14.28
C ASP A 4 6.72 -5.82 -13.35
N LYS A 5 6.99 -5.85 -12.05
CA LYS A 5 5.96 -5.69 -11.02
C LYS A 5 5.37 -4.29 -11.23
N PRO A 6 4.04 -4.14 -11.37
CA PRO A 6 3.45 -2.84 -11.64
C PRO A 6 3.87 -1.85 -10.55
N ALA A 7 4.09 -0.59 -10.95
CA ALA A 7 4.47 0.46 -10.02
C ALA A 7 3.43 0.56 -8.88
N PRO A 8 3.87 0.89 -7.65
CA PRO A 8 2.94 1.06 -6.54
C PRO A 8 1.93 2.18 -6.80
N ASP A 9 0.70 1.98 -6.35
CA ASP A 9 -0.40 2.92 -6.51
C ASP A 9 -0.84 3.45 -5.14
N LEU A 10 -0.33 4.63 -4.78
CA LEU A 10 -0.57 5.25 -3.48
C LEU A 10 -2.06 5.54 -3.24
N ALA A 11 -2.81 5.91 -4.29
CA ALA A 11 -4.24 6.18 -4.17
C ALA A 11 -5.02 4.91 -3.85
N LYS A 12 -4.66 3.76 -4.45
CA LYS A 12 -5.27 2.47 -4.11
C LYS A 12 -4.90 1.99 -2.71
N ILE A 13 -3.68 2.26 -2.26
CA ILE A 13 -3.27 1.96 -0.88
C ILE A 13 -4.14 2.75 0.11
N GLN A 14 -4.26 4.06 -0.10
CA GLN A 14 -5.09 4.92 0.75
C GLN A 14 -6.56 4.48 0.75
N LEU A 15 -7.14 4.26 -0.43
CA LEU A 15 -8.54 3.82 -0.54
C LEU A 15 -8.78 2.47 0.15
N ALA A 16 -7.86 1.51 0.03
CA ALA A 16 -7.99 0.22 0.70
C ALA A 16 -7.96 0.36 2.22
N TRP A 17 -7.10 1.24 2.75
CA TRP A 17 -7.05 1.55 4.16
C TRP A 17 -8.33 2.25 4.66
N ASP A 18 -8.79 3.28 3.95
CA ASP A 18 -10.01 4.04 4.31
C ASP A 18 -11.25 3.14 4.41
N LYS A 19 -11.41 2.19 3.47
CA LYS A 19 -12.52 1.23 3.48
C LYS A 19 -12.48 0.31 4.70
N TRP A 20 -11.29 -0.11 5.09
CA TRP A 20 -11.11 -0.94 6.27
C TRP A 20 -11.41 -0.18 7.56
N GLU A 21 -10.93 1.06 7.69
CA GLU A 21 -11.23 1.90 8.86
C GLU A 21 -12.73 2.19 9.02
N LYS A 22 -13.46 2.29 7.90
CA LYS A 22 -14.93 2.44 7.91
C LYS A 22 -15.69 1.14 8.17
N GLY A 23 -15.01 0.00 8.27
CA GLY A 23 -15.62 -1.32 8.41
C GLY A 23 -16.30 -1.84 7.14
N GLU A 24 -16.04 -1.23 5.98
CA GLU A 24 -16.61 -1.61 4.68
C GLU A 24 -15.94 -2.85 4.08
N GLU A 25 -14.73 -3.20 4.53
CA GLU A 25 -13.93 -4.29 3.98
C GLU A 25 -13.28 -5.14 5.09
N GLN A 26 -13.21 -6.45 4.88
CA GLN A 26 -12.66 -7.39 5.87
C GLN A 26 -11.12 -7.32 5.93
N PRO A 27 -10.49 -7.53 7.11
CA PRO A 27 -9.03 -7.40 7.27
C PRO A 27 -8.21 -8.18 6.24
N GLY A 28 -8.58 -9.44 5.97
CA GLY A 28 -7.86 -10.27 4.99
C GLY A 28 -7.94 -9.72 3.56
N ARG A 29 -9.06 -9.09 3.19
CA ARG A 29 -9.27 -8.51 1.86
C ARG A 29 -8.55 -7.17 1.73
N THR A 30 -8.55 -6.36 2.79
CA THR A 30 -7.73 -5.15 2.90
C THR A 30 -6.24 -5.46 2.72
N LEU A 31 -5.70 -6.45 3.43
CA LEU A 31 -4.29 -6.85 3.31
C LEU A 31 -3.92 -7.29 1.90
N ALA A 32 -4.81 -8.04 1.22
CA ALA A 32 -4.63 -8.43 -0.16
C ALA A 32 -4.62 -7.21 -1.12
N ALA A 33 -5.54 -6.26 -0.92
CA ALA A 33 -5.61 -5.04 -1.71
C ALA A 33 -4.35 -4.16 -1.53
N LEU A 34 -3.90 -3.96 -0.29
CA LEU A 34 -2.68 -3.21 0.03
C LEU A 34 -1.43 -3.83 -0.61
N LYS A 35 -1.29 -5.16 -0.53
CA LYS A 35 -0.17 -5.89 -1.17
C LYS A 35 -0.23 -5.79 -2.69
N THR A 36 -1.43 -5.88 -3.28
CA THR A 36 -1.62 -5.77 -4.73
C THR A 36 -1.31 -4.34 -5.22
N ALA A 37 -1.64 -3.33 -4.43
CA ALA A 37 -1.33 -1.93 -4.71
C ALA A 37 0.15 -1.56 -4.45
N GLY A 38 0.96 -2.50 -3.95
CA GLY A 38 2.41 -2.31 -3.83
C GLY A 38 2.87 -1.64 -2.53
N LEU A 39 2.10 -1.73 -1.44
CA LEU A 39 2.47 -1.15 -0.14
C LEU A 39 3.85 -1.60 0.35
N ASP A 40 4.26 -2.85 0.07
CA ASP A 40 5.58 -3.39 0.40
C ASP A 40 6.71 -2.56 -0.23
N SER A 41 6.56 -2.18 -1.49
CA SER A 41 7.56 -1.39 -2.20
C SER A 41 7.61 0.05 -1.70
N VAL A 42 6.45 0.65 -1.41
CA VAL A 42 6.37 2.01 -0.87
C VAL A 42 7.07 2.11 0.47
N LEU A 43 6.77 1.19 1.40
CA LEU A 43 7.41 1.16 2.72
C LEU A 43 8.92 1.00 2.60
N LYS A 44 9.38 0.12 1.71
CA LYS A 44 10.81 -0.06 1.44
C LYS A 44 11.47 1.24 0.94
N GLN A 45 10.86 1.89 -0.05
CA GLN A 45 11.36 3.15 -0.61
C GLN A 45 11.41 4.29 0.43
N LEU A 46 10.39 4.40 1.29
CA LEU A 46 10.36 5.41 2.35
C LEU A 46 11.46 5.19 3.39
N VAL A 47 11.72 3.92 3.76
CA VAL A 47 12.82 3.57 4.66
C VAL A 47 14.17 3.88 4.00
N GLU A 48 14.35 3.50 2.74
CA GLU A 48 15.58 3.75 1.97
C GLU A 48 15.84 5.24 1.75
N SER A 49 14.80 6.05 1.57
CA SER A 49 14.92 7.50 1.40
C SER A 49 15.13 8.25 2.72
N GLY A 50 15.12 7.56 3.87
CA GLY A 50 15.18 8.20 5.19
C GLY A 50 13.99 9.11 5.48
N TRP A 51 12.85 8.85 4.84
CA TRP A 51 11.65 9.66 5.03
C TRP A 51 11.18 9.60 6.48
N LYS A 52 10.73 10.73 7.00
CA LYS A 52 10.13 10.86 8.31
C LYS A 52 8.76 11.53 8.16
N PRO A 53 7.72 11.06 8.87
CA PRO A 53 6.45 11.76 8.92
C PRO A 53 6.66 13.21 9.34
N ALA A 54 6.02 14.14 8.64
CA ALA A 54 5.83 15.48 9.18
C ALA A 54 4.88 15.38 10.38
N LEU A 55 5.32 15.86 11.53
CA LEU A 55 4.52 15.94 12.75
C LEU A 55 3.44 17.03 12.64
#